data_AF-A0A016UHJ3-F1
#
_entry.id   AF-A0A016UHJ3-F1
#
_cell.length_a   1.000
_cell.length_b   1.000
_cell.length_c   1.000
_cell.angle_alpha   90.00
_cell.angle_beta   90.00
_cell.angle_gamma   90.00
#
_symmetry.space_group_name_H-M   'P 1'
#
loop_
_entity.id
_entity.type
_entity.pdbx_description
1 polymer ?
#
loop_
_entity_poly.entity_id
_entity_poly.type
_entity_poly.pdbx_seq_one_letter_code
_entity_poly.pdbx_strand_id
1 'polypeptide(L)'
;MLLVVFSTALVSLFHSGYAGVHEKPCDRRVVGYITSWGTAPFTDEQAKLLTHLVFAFFTMESDGRIHLEGDSAQQRLDSVMTVAKRNPHLKTLFAIGGWENSQYFSLLTADHPRRTILINRIVAVLNKYGFDGVDLDWEYPVTGGSVEGTPADRRNYVHLMRELRNKLRELEEQSGRQSGYLISFAGAAGHWVLKPGYDLAQLVKYVDFVNVMSYDYFGAWQSKWGAFTGPPAPLHFATPKRFSGRMNVHATMKYYSCQIKATNKLNMGVPFYGRYWHNVGDAADPNDEMWRTAEASDGHTKFEGGDVPWRQLHQRFDVSRAKFHQGAKSPYIWLAENKTFVGFENPESLAYKVDYIVENDLGGVMVWAIDFDDDQLSMLKAITKDELCIRKGRANGMVYKCSPLNEQRWWTYDDGEELAGMCGKSAPLYDGYYPVCDPDDPGHACCGKFGYCGSGPEFCSCPECVDYGADPMLILKEPVKPTQAKITWYTSDAADGKRGRCGRQAPPIDGVPPTCNPDDENAHCCSNGGYCGNSKEHCECVGCVDFSKTRDFMYKPTEWWTYAENPENVGRCGPEAERLPSGKIPKCDPSGEAYCCSRAGYCGAGPSYCECLGCVDFKKHPDHEY
;
A
#
# COMPACT_ATOMS: atom_id res chain seq x y z
N MET A 1 55.60 59.82 45.98
CA MET A 1 56.57 59.76 44.88
C MET A 1 56.63 58.31 44.40
N LEU A 2 56.28 58.09 43.14
CA LEU A 2 56.57 56.95 42.25
C LEU A 2 56.82 55.51 42.79
N LEU A 3 55.98 54.58 42.27
CA LEU A 3 56.31 53.39 41.47
C LEU A 3 57.25 52.29 42.03
N VAL A 4 56.79 51.01 42.07
CA VAL A 4 57.04 49.95 41.06
C VAL A 4 56.55 48.57 41.59
N VAL A 5 55.60 47.99 40.83
CA VAL A 5 55.40 46.60 40.34
C VAL A 5 55.91 45.39 41.16
N PHE A 6 55.02 44.43 41.43
CA PHE A 6 55.32 43.00 41.25
C PHE A 6 54.09 42.21 40.75
N SER A 7 54.37 41.33 39.79
CA SER A 7 53.47 40.47 39.01
C SER A 7 52.90 39.30 39.83
N THR A 8 51.60 39.01 39.72
CA THR A 8 50.99 37.78 40.24
C THR A 8 50.21 37.07 39.14
N ALA A 9 50.58 35.81 38.90
CA ALA A 9 50.01 34.91 37.91
C ALA A 9 48.53 34.60 38.20
N LEU A 10 47.70 34.66 37.15
CA LEU A 10 46.34 34.11 37.15
C LEU A 10 46.41 32.58 36.96
N VAL A 11 45.91 31.83 37.93
CA VAL A 11 45.57 30.41 37.77
C VAL A 11 44.16 30.31 37.22
N SER A 12 44.03 29.83 35.98
CA SER A 12 42.75 29.56 35.33
C SER A 12 42.16 28.25 35.88
N LEU A 13 41.10 28.34 36.69
CA LEU A 13 40.25 27.21 37.05
C LEU A 13 39.30 26.92 35.88
N PHE A 14 39.60 25.89 35.09
CA PHE A 14 38.64 25.30 34.16
C PHE A 14 37.51 24.61 34.96
N HIS A 15 36.38 25.29 35.11
CA HIS A 15 35.11 24.61 35.41
C HIS A 15 34.57 24.02 34.11
N SER A 16 34.70 22.70 33.95
CA SER A 16 33.93 21.95 32.97
C SER A 16 32.44 22.02 33.34
N GLY A 17 31.72 22.93 32.69
CA GLY A 17 30.26 22.91 32.68
C GLY A 17 29.78 21.67 31.93
N TYR A 18 29.41 20.63 32.67
CA TYR A 18 28.49 19.63 32.14
C TYR A 18 27.15 20.34 31.93
N ALA A 19 26.91 20.80 30.71
CA ALA A 19 25.57 21.10 30.25
C ALA A 19 24.80 19.78 30.30
N GLY A 20 23.97 19.61 31.34
CA GLY A 20 23.00 18.53 31.39
C GLY A 20 22.15 18.61 30.14
N VAL A 21 22.26 17.60 29.27
CA VAL A 21 21.29 17.38 28.21
C VAL A 21 19.97 17.14 28.91
N HIS A 22 19.10 18.15 28.96
CA HIS A 22 17.72 17.97 29.34
C HIS A 22 17.12 16.96 28.35
N GLU A 23 16.99 15.70 28.76
CA GLU A 23 16.24 14.72 27.99
C GLU A 23 14.81 15.25 27.83
N LYS A 24 14.39 15.43 26.58
CA LYS A 24 13.00 15.76 26.26
C LYS A 24 12.10 14.74 26.97
N PRO A 25 11.11 15.18 27.77
CA PRO A 25 10.18 14.28 28.42
C PRO A 25 9.56 13.32 27.40
N CYS A 26 9.42 12.05 27.78
CA CYS A 26 8.81 11.08 26.90
C CYS A 26 7.28 11.28 26.87
N ASP A 27 6.80 11.72 25.71
CA ASP A 27 5.39 12.07 25.47
C ASP A 27 4.60 10.92 24.79
N ARG A 28 5.09 9.68 24.86
CA ARG A 28 4.41 8.54 24.25
C ARG A 28 3.15 8.16 25.00
N ARG A 29 2.13 7.77 24.23
CA ARG A 29 0.79 7.41 24.73
C ARG A 29 0.65 5.91 24.87
N VAL A 30 -0.05 5.51 25.93
CA VAL A 30 -0.72 4.22 26.06
C VAL A 30 -2.21 4.52 26.07
N VAL A 31 -2.90 4.20 24.98
CA VAL A 31 -4.34 4.43 24.77
C VAL A 31 -5.08 3.10 24.90
N GLY A 32 -5.92 2.96 25.92
CA GLY A 32 -6.73 1.76 26.11
C GLY A 32 -8.18 1.96 25.65
N TYR A 33 -8.74 1.04 24.87
CA TYR A 33 -10.18 0.98 24.63
C TYR A 33 -10.82 0.06 25.67
N ILE A 34 -11.92 0.51 26.27
CA ILE A 34 -12.76 -0.31 27.16
C ILE A 34 -14.17 -0.40 26.58
N THR A 35 -14.68 -1.62 26.45
CA THR A 35 -15.96 -1.85 25.80
C THR A 35 -17.14 -1.53 26.73
N SER A 36 -18.27 -1.06 26.21
CA SER A 36 -19.47 -0.69 26.98
C SER A 36 -20.28 -1.92 27.38
N TRP A 37 -20.14 -3.01 26.64
CA TRP A 37 -20.75 -4.32 26.88
C TRP A 37 -19.88 -5.26 27.72
N GLY A 38 -18.62 -4.92 27.95
CA GLY A 38 -17.70 -5.73 28.76
C GLY A 38 -18.13 -5.86 30.21
N THR A 39 -17.78 -6.98 30.84
CA THR A 39 -18.17 -7.27 32.25
C THR A 39 -17.00 -7.15 33.23
N ALA A 40 -15.75 -7.25 32.77
CA ALA A 40 -14.57 -7.10 33.62
C ALA A 40 -14.46 -5.65 34.16
N PRO A 41 -14.26 -5.44 35.47
CA PRO A 41 -14.18 -4.10 36.04
C PRO A 41 -12.93 -3.35 35.58
N PHE A 42 -13.04 -2.02 35.45
CA PHE A 42 -11.87 -1.15 35.30
C PHE A 42 -11.29 -0.84 36.69
N THR A 43 -9.97 -0.92 36.83
CA THR A 43 -9.28 -0.83 38.13
C THR A 43 -8.28 0.33 38.17
N ASP A 44 -7.91 0.78 39.36
CA ASP A 44 -6.87 1.83 39.52
C ASP A 44 -5.50 1.34 39.00
N GLU A 45 -5.20 0.05 39.09
CA GLU A 45 -3.95 -0.50 38.53
C GLU A 45 -3.90 -0.39 37.01
N GLN A 46 -5.01 -0.66 36.32
CA GLN A 46 -5.10 -0.41 34.88
C GLN A 46 -4.97 1.09 34.58
N ALA A 47 -5.67 1.95 35.34
CA ALA A 47 -5.62 3.40 35.14
C ALA A 47 -4.21 4.00 35.29
N LYS A 48 -3.37 3.45 36.19
CA LYS A 48 -1.97 3.86 36.37
C LYS A 48 -1.09 3.52 35.16
N LEU A 49 -1.40 2.44 34.44
CA LEU A 49 -0.64 2.00 33.26
C LEU A 49 -1.05 2.74 31.97
N LEU A 50 -2.19 3.42 31.98
CA LEU A 50 -2.74 4.13 30.83
C LEU A 50 -2.48 5.64 30.90
N THR A 51 -2.30 6.23 29.73
CA THR A 51 -2.30 7.70 29.56
C THR A 51 -3.66 8.22 29.11
N HIS A 52 -4.34 7.43 28.28
CA HIS A 52 -5.65 7.75 27.72
C HIS A 52 -6.54 6.50 27.81
N LEU A 53 -7.81 6.70 28.09
CA LEU A 53 -8.85 5.68 28.06
C LEU A 53 -9.97 6.12 27.13
N VAL A 54 -10.32 5.27 26.17
CA VAL A 54 -11.44 5.48 25.24
C VAL A 54 -12.58 4.54 25.65
N PHE A 55 -13.72 5.10 26.03
CA PHE A 55 -14.93 4.34 26.33
C PHE A 55 -15.70 4.05 25.03
N ALA A 56 -15.69 2.80 24.60
CA ALA A 56 -16.23 2.34 23.32
C ALA A 56 -17.47 1.44 23.54
N PHE A 57 -18.64 1.67 22.99
CA PHE A 57 -19.04 2.80 22.17
C PHE A 57 -20.29 3.46 22.77
N PHE A 58 -20.44 4.74 22.44
CA PHE A 58 -21.74 5.38 22.42
C PHE A 58 -22.40 5.14 21.07
N THR A 59 -23.69 4.83 21.10
CA THR A 59 -24.51 4.60 19.91
C THR A 59 -24.97 5.92 19.31
N MET A 60 -24.68 6.09 18.03
CA MET A 60 -25.16 7.15 17.16
C MET A 60 -26.40 6.68 16.39
N GLU A 61 -27.38 7.57 16.26
CA GLU A 61 -28.63 7.36 15.54
C GLU A 61 -28.68 8.18 14.25
N SER A 62 -29.58 7.81 13.33
CA SER A 62 -29.75 8.52 12.04
C SER A 62 -30.10 10.02 12.15
N ASP A 63 -30.68 10.45 13.27
CA ASP A 63 -31.01 11.85 13.57
C ASP A 63 -29.87 12.59 14.31
N GLY A 64 -28.74 11.92 14.51
CA GLY A 64 -27.56 12.42 15.20
C GLY A 64 -27.61 12.29 16.73
N ARG A 65 -28.67 11.72 17.34
CA ARG A 65 -28.65 11.43 18.79
C ARG A 65 -27.49 10.48 19.11
N ILE A 66 -26.81 10.76 20.23
CA ILE A 66 -25.72 9.94 20.77
C ILE A 66 -26.11 9.52 22.19
N HIS A 67 -26.10 8.22 22.49
CA HIS A 67 -26.53 7.68 23.77
C HIS A 67 -25.84 6.34 24.10
N LEU A 68 -26.03 5.84 25.32
CA LEU A 68 -25.62 4.49 25.70
C LEU A 68 -26.81 3.53 25.59
N GLU A 69 -26.53 2.31 25.14
CA GLU A 69 -27.52 1.25 25.07
C GLU A 69 -27.65 0.52 26.41
N GLY A 70 -28.78 0.74 27.08
CA GLY A 70 -29.17 0.03 28.29
C GLY A 70 -28.49 0.48 29.59
N ASP A 71 -29.08 0.08 30.71
CA ASP A 71 -28.63 0.48 32.05
C ASP A 71 -27.25 -0.08 32.40
N SER A 72 -26.89 -1.26 31.89
CA SER A 72 -25.59 -1.89 32.12
C SER A 72 -24.43 -1.05 31.57
N ALA A 73 -24.59 -0.48 30.38
CA ALA A 73 -23.57 0.39 29.79
C ALA A 73 -23.41 1.69 30.60
N GLN A 74 -24.51 2.26 31.09
CA GLN A 74 -24.48 3.44 31.94
C GLN A 74 -23.81 3.16 33.30
N GLN A 75 -24.15 2.05 33.95
CA GLN A 75 -23.50 1.61 35.20
C GLN A 75 -22.00 1.38 35.01
N ARG A 76 -21.61 0.78 33.87
CA ARG A 76 -20.21 0.57 33.53
C ARG A 76 -19.48 1.90 33.33
N LEU A 77 -20.07 2.84 32.59
CA LEU A 77 -19.49 4.17 32.43
C LEU A 77 -19.31 4.88 33.79
N ASP A 78 -20.31 4.82 34.66
CA ASP A 78 -20.24 5.44 35.99
C ASP A 78 -19.10 4.84 36.83
N SER A 79 -18.90 3.53 36.77
CA SER A 79 -17.78 2.83 37.40
C SER A 79 -16.43 3.28 36.82
N VAL A 80 -16.30 3.33 35.49
CA VAL A 80 -15.09 3.79 34.80
C VAL A 80 -14.73 5.21 35.17
N MET A 81 -15.71 6.13 35.13
CA MET A 81 -15.49 7.54 35.48
C MET A 81 -15.17 7.73 36.96
N THR A 82 -15.64 6.84 37.84
CA THR A 82 -15.25 6.83 39.25
C THR A 82 -13.76 6.53 39.42
N VAL A 83 -13.24 5.53 38.70
CA VAL A 83 -11.80 5.21 38.69
C VAL A 83 -10.99 6.35 38.07
N ALA A 84 -11.43 6.89 36.93
CA ALA A 84 -10.76 8.01 36.26
C ALA A 84 -10.62 9.24 37.17
N LYS A 85 -11.64 9.57 37.97
CA LYS A 85 -11.58 10.66 38.96
C LYS A 85 -10.50 10.47 40.03
N ARG A 86 -10.17 9.23 40.38
CA ARG A 86 -9.07 8.90 41.32
C ARG A 86 -7.69 8.94 40.66
N ASN A 87 -7.63 8.96 39.34
CA ASN A 87 -6.42 8.91 38.53
C ASN A 87 -6.36 10.14 37.61
N PRO A 88 -6.11 11.35 38.15
CA PRO A 88 -6.25 12.62 37.42
C PRO A 88 -5.27 12.80 36.25
N HIS A 89 -4.25 11.94 36.13
CA HIS A 89 -3.36 11.89 34.97
C HIS A 89 -4.02 11.27 33.73
N LEU A 90 -5.01 10.40 33.93
CA LEU A 90 -5.68 9.66 32.86
C LEU A 90 -6.63 10.57 32.10
N LYS A 91 -6.44 10.67 30.78
CA LYS A 91 -7.36 11.39 29.89
C LYS A 91 -8.47 10.45 29.41
N THR A 92 -9.72 10.87 29.54
CA THR A 92 -10.86 10.04 29.10
C THR A 92 -11.50 10.59 27.84
N LEU A 93 -11.72 9.73 26.86
CA LEU A 93 -12.47 10.02 25.65
C LEU A 93 -13.65 9.06 25.56
N PHE A 94 -14.69 9.45 24.82
CA PHE A 94 -15.71 8.51 24.36
C PHE A 94 -15.58 8.30 22.86
N ALA A 95 -15.84 7.08 22.41
CA ALA A 95 -15.89 6.75 20.99
C ALA A 95 -17.33 6.65 20.48
N ILE A 96 -17.55 7.12 19.26
CA ILE A 96 -18.77 6.89 18.47
C ILE A 96 -18.42 6.13 17.19
N GLY A 97 -19.32 5.26 16.75
CA GLY A 97 -19.09 4.40 15.59
C GLY A 97 -18.67 2.99 15.97
N GLY A 98 -17.55 2.54 15.45
CA GLY A 98 -17.12 1.15 15.45
C GLY A 98 -17.79 0.34 14.34
N TRP A 99 -17.42 -0.93 14.25
CA TRP A 99 -17.89 -1.86 13.21
C TRP A 99 -19.43 -1.89 13.02
N GLU A 100 -20.19 -1.89 14.11
CA GLU A 100 -21.66 -2.08 14.09
C GLU A 100 -22.49 -0.78 14.06
N ASN A 101 -21.87 0.39 14.27
CA ASN A 101 -22.60 1.67 14.37
C ASN A 101 -22.08 2.77 13.43
N SER A 102 -21.26 2.41 12.45
CA SER A 102 -20.70 3.36 11.47
C SER A 102 -21.67 3.78 10.36
N GLN A 103 -22.85 3.16 10.26
CA GLN A 103 -23.78 3.36 9.14
C GLN A 103 -24.34 4.77 8.98
N TYR A 104 -24.33 5.57 10.04
CA TYR A 104 -24.89 6.93 10.00
C TYR A 104 -23.86 8.01 9.69
N PHE A 105 -22.57 7.70 9.64
CA PHE A 105 -21.54 8.71 9.38
C PHE A 105 -21.69 9.34 7.98
N SER A 106 -21.86 8.54 6.92
CA SER A 106 -21.99 9.09 5.55
C SER A 106 -23.16 10.08 5.46
N LEU A 107 -24.31 9.72 6.07
CA LEU A 107 -25.48 10.60 6.17
C LEU A 107 -25.18 11.87 6.97
N LEU A 108 -24.67 11.74 8.20
CA LEU A 108 -24.50 12.86 9.12
C LEU A 108 -23.33 13.78 8.76
N THR A 109 -22.44 13.34 7.87
CA THR A 109 -21.32 14.16 7.38
C THR A 109 -21.57 14.84 6.04
N ALA A 110 -22.64 14.46 5.33
CA ALA A 110 -22.91 14.83 3.93
C ALA A 110 -22.94 16.34 3.66
N ASP A 111 -23.40 17.15 4.61
CA ASP A 111 -23.48 18.62 4.47
C ASP A 111 -23.33 19.34 5.82
N HIS A 112 -23.19 20.66 5.73
CA HIS A 112 -22.91 21.52 6.89
C HIS A 112 -24.02 21.46 7.97
N PRO A 113 -25.33 21.59 7.65
CA PRO A 113 -26.39 21.40 8.64
C PRO A 113 -26.31 20.07 9.39
N ARG A 114 -26.10 18.95 8.68
CA ARG A 114 -26.02 17.62 9.31
C ARG A 114 -24.78 17.47 10.20
N ARG A 115 -23.63 17.96 9.72
CA ARG A 115 -22.40 18.00 10.54
C ARG A 115 -22.59 18.83 11.80
N THR A 116 -23.28 19.96 11.70
CA THR A 116 -23.60 20.82 12.85
C THR A 116 -24.44 20.06 13.89
N ILE A 117 -25.42 19.27 13.46
CA ILE A 117 -26.22 18.44 14.37
C ILE A 117 -25.32 17.45 15.11
N LEU A 118 -24.51 16.68 14.39
CA LEU A 118 -23.61 15.69 14.98
C LEU A 118 -22.61 16.34 15.95
N ILE A 119 -21.96 17.44 15.55
CA ILE A 119 -21.00 18.17 16.38
C ILE A 119 -21.66 18.66 17.68
N ASN A 120 -22.87 19.21 17.61
CA ASN A 120 -23.58 19.67 18.81
C ASN A 120 -23.92 18.50 19.76
N ARG A 121 -24.16 17.31 19.21
CA ARG A 121 -24.45 16.10 19.99
C ARG A 121 -23.20 15.55 20.66
N ILE A 122 -22.06 15.59 19.98
CA ILE A 122 -20.74 15.31 20.56
C ILE A 122 -20.46 16.26 21.74
N VAL A 123 -20.68 17.57 21.56
CA VAL A 123 -20.52 18.56 22.63
C VAL A 123 -21.44 18.29 23.82
N ALA A 124 -22.68 17.86 23.57
CA ALA A 124 -23.60 17.50 24.64
C ALA A 124 -23.10 16.31 25.48
N VAL A 125 -22.50 15.30 24.86
CA VAL A 125 -21.89 14.15 25.56
C VAL A 125 -20.66 14.57 26.36
N LEU A 126 -19.76 15.37 25.76
CA LEU A 126 -18.60 15.95 26.46
C LEU A 126 -19.02 16.66 27.75
N ASN A 127 -20.03 17.53 27.66
CA ASN A 127 -20.51 18.30 28.80
C ASN A 127 -21.24 17.43 29.84
N LYS A 128 -22.04 16.45 29.39
CA LYS A 128 -22.84 15.60 30.29
C LYS A 128 -21.97 14.70 31.16
N TYR A 129 -20.95 14.08 30.58
CA TYR A 129 -20.14 13.07 31.26
C TYR A 129 -18.76 13.57 31.70
N GLY A 130 -18.33 14.73 31.22
CA GLY A 130 -17.06 15.34 31.61
C GLY A 130 -15.83 14.65 31.00
N PHE A 131 -15.97 14.12 29.78
CA PHE A 131 -14.85 13.58 29.01
C PHE A 131 -13.86 14.68 28.59
N ASP A 132 -12.59 14.32 28.46
CA ASP A 132 -11.53 15.19 27.94
C ASP A 132 -11.52 15.27 26.41
N GLY A 133 -12.26 14.41 25.71
CA GLY A 133 -12.29 14.42 24.25
C GLY A 133 -13.24 13.39 23.64
N VAL A 134 -13.16 13.30 22.31
CA VAL A 134 -13.95 12.39 21.49
C VAL A 134 -13.06 11.66 20.49
N ASP A 135 -13.39 10.40 20.26
CA ASP A 135 -12.74 9.53 19.29
C ASP A 135 -13.77 9.11 18.23
N LEU A 136 -13.43 9.26 16.95
CA LEU A 136 -14.35 9.02 15.84
C LEU A 136 -13.94 7.75 15.08
N ASP A 137 -14.68 6.67 15.29
CA ASP A 137 -14.36 5.36 14.73
C ASP A 137 -15.29 5.06 13.57
N TRP A 138 -15.08 5.75 12.44
CA TRP A 138 -15.84 5.49 11.22
C TRP A 138 -15.23 4.31 10.48
N GLU A 139 -15.97 3.20 10.46
CA GLU A 139 -15.61 1.94 9.80
C GLU A 139 -16.56 1.60 8.63
N TYR A 140 -16.28 2.02 7.38
CA TYR A 140 -15.22 2.96 6.97
C TYR A 140 -15.78 4.00 5.99
N PRO A 141 -15.17 5.19 5.88
CA PRO A 141 -15.54 6.13 4.82
C PRO A 141 -15.36 5.50 3.44
N VAL A 142 -16.31 5.71 2.53
CA VAL A 142 -16.31 5.20 1.16
C VAL A 142 -16.54 3.67 1.06
N THR A 143 -15.67 2.82 1.61
CA THR A 143 -15.73 1.36 1.35
C THR A 143 -15.10 0.48 2.42
N GLY A 144 -15.53 -0.79 2.50
CA GLY A 144 -14.89 -1.84 3.29
C GLY A 144 -15.43 -2.02 4.71
N GLY A 145 -16.41 -1.21 5.11
CA GLY A 145 -17.09 -1.34 6.40
C GLY A 145 -18.24 -2.35 6.35
N SER A 146 -18.98 -2.46 7.46
CA SER A 146 -20.24 -3.23 7.50
C SER A 146 -21.30 -2.67 6.54
N VAL A 147 -21.20 -1.38 6.22
CA VAL A 147 -21.94 -0.72 5.14
C VAL A 147 -21.01 0.07 4.24
N GLU A 148 -21.34 0.11 2.95
CA GLU A 148 -20.63 0.93 1.96
C GLU A 148 -21.03 2.41 2.07
N GLY A 149 -20.06 3.28 1.80
CA GLY A 149 -20.22 4.73 1.82
C GLY A 149 -20.33 5.33 0.42
N THR A 150 -19.95 6.60 0.31
CA THR A 150 -19.90 7.32 -0.97
C THR A 150 -18.51 7.93 -1.18
N PRO A 151 -18.04 8.14 -2.43
CA PRO A 151 -16.76 8.83 -2.67
C PRO A 151 -16.66 10.23 -2.05
N ALA A 152 -17.80 10.89 -1.77
CA ALA A 152 -17.84 12.18 -1.09
C ALA A 152 -17.40 12.11 0.39
N ASP A 153 -17.54 10.94 1.02
CA ASP A 153 -17.21 10.69 2.43
C ASP A 153 -15.77 11.12 2.75
N ARG A 154 -14.82 10.83 1.86
CA ARG A 154 -13.41 11.22 2.04
C ARG A 154 -13.25 12.71 2.34
N ARG A 155 -13.96 13.56 1.61
CA ARG A 155 -13.93 15.03 1.79
C ARG A 155 -14.79 15.46 2.97
N ASN A 156 -15.97 14.85 3.12
CA ASN A 156 -16.91 15.16 4.19
C ASN A 156 -16.32 14.87 5.57
N TYR A 157 -15.50 13.83 5.70
CA TYR A 157 -14.82 13.49 6.93
C TYR A 157 -13.82 14.58 7.35
N VAL A 158 -13.07 15.14 6.40
CA VAL A 158 -12.20 16.32 6.64
C VAL A 158 -13.02 17.53 7.07
N HIS A 159 -14.18 17.77 6.45
CA HIS A 159 -15.06 18.87 6.83
C HIS A 159 -15.59 18.70 8.25
N LEU A 160 -16.03 17.49 8.62
CA LEU A 160 -16.45 17.17 9.99
C LEU A 160 -15.33 17.44 10.99
N MET A 161 -14.13 16.91 10.76
CA MET A 161 -13.01 17.08 11.69
C MET A 161 -12.61 18.55 11.88
N ARG A 162 -12.59 19.32 10.79
CA ARG A 162 -12.31 20.76 10.85
C ARG A 162 -13.37 21.52 11.66
N GLU A 163 -14.65 21.28 11.36
CA GLU A 163 -15.76 21.98 12.01
C GLU A 163 -15.86 21.58 13.49
N LEU A 164 -15.62 20.30 13.82
CA LEU A 164 -15.55 19.81 15.20
C LEU A 164 -14.41 20.49 15.97
N ARG A 165 -13.20 20.54 15.41
CA ARG A 165 -12.06 21.22 16.06
C ARG A 165 -12.36 22.69 16.34
N ASN A 166 -12.93 23.40 15.38
CA ASN A 166 -13.32 24.79 15.57
C ASN A 166 -14.35 24.92 16.70
N LYS A 167 -15.35 24.04 16.73
CA LYS A 167 -16.39 24.08 17.76
C LYS A 167 -15.84 23.81 19.17
N LEU A 168 -14.90 22.88 19.31
CA LEU A 168 -14.29 22.58 20.59
C LEU A 168 -13.40 23.73 21.08
N ARG A 169 -12.69 24.43 20.19
CA ARG A 169 -11.94 25.65 20.54
C ARG A 169 -12.85 26.77 21.04
N GLU A 170 -13.98 27.00 20.38
CA GLU A 170 -14.99 27.96 20.88
C GLU A 170 -15.47 27.59 22.30
N LEU A 171 -15.70 26.29 22.55
CA LEU A 171 -16.14 25.80 23.84
C LEU A 171 -15.06 25.97 24.93
N GLU A 172 -13.79 25.74 24.59
CA GLU A 172 -12.64 25.97 25.48
C GLU A 172 -12.56 27.44 25.90
N GLU A 173 -12.67 28.36 24.94
CA GLU A 173 -12.66 29.81 25.20
C GLU A 173 -13.84 30.25 26.07
N GLN A 174 -15.06 29.76 25.77
CA GLN A 174 -16.27 30.11 26.52
C GLN A 174 -16.25 29.58 27.96
N SER A 175 -15.67 28.41 28.19
CA SER A 175 -15.61 27.78 29.51
C SER A 175 -14.38 28.16 30.32
N GLY A 176 -13.41 28.86 29.72
CA GLY A 176 -12.11 29.15 30.35
C GLY A 176 -11.27 27.91 30.62
N ARG A 177 -11.54 26.80 29.91
CA ARG A 177 -10.87 25.52 30.10
C ARG A 177 -9.38 25.65 29.72
N GLN A 178 -8.49 25.31 30.65
CA GLN A 178 -7.05 25.45 30.45
C GLN A 178 -6.43 24.38 29.55
N SER A 179 -7.05 23.19 29.48
CA SER A 179 -6.61 22.09 28.62
C SER A 179 -7.58 21.93 27.46
N GLY A 180 -7.08 21.93 26.22
CA GLY A 180 -7.92 21.70 25.04
C GLY A 180 -8.61 20.34 25.08
N TYR A 181 -9.78 20.24 24.44
CA TYR A 181 -10.43 18.96 24.20
C TYR A 181 -9.64 18.16 23.17
N LEU A 182 -9.55 16.86 23.43
CA LEU A 182 -8.88 15.93 22.55
C LEU A 182 -9.82 15.50 21.41
N ILE A 183 -9.27 15.38 20.21
CA ILE A 183 -9.92 14.71 19.08
C ILE A 183 -8.96 13.64 18.57
N SER A 184 -9.44 12.40 18.48
CA SER A 184 -8.77 11.31 17.79
C SER A 184 -9.73 10.60 16.84
N PHE A 185 -9.18 9.68 16.06
CA PHE A 185 -9.96 8.73 15.27
C PHE A 185 -9.25 7.38 15.20
N ALA A 186 -10.01 6.29 15.15
CA ALA A 186 -9.51 5.00 14.72
C ALA A 186 -9.43 4.93 13.19
N GLY A 187 -8.25 4.62 12.67
CA GLY A 187 -7.99 4.52 11.24
C GLY A 187 -7.78 3.08 10.77
N ALA A 188 -8.22 2.75 9.55
CA ALA A 188 -8.17 1.41 8.99
C ALA A 188 -6.74 0.85 8.84
N ALA A 189 -6.59 -0.49 8.87
CA ALA A 189 -5.31 -1.15 8.60
C ALA A 189 -4.98 -1.22 7.10
N GLY A 190 -6.00 -1.55 6.29
CA GLY A 190 -5.85 -1.96 4.90
C GLY A 190 -5.68 -0.81 3.93
N HIS A 191 -4.68 -0.88 3.06
CA HIS A 191 -4.43 0.14 2.03
C HIS A 191 -5.64 0.35 1.09
N TRP A 192 -6.40 -0.71 0.80
CA TRP A 192 -7.59 -0.66 -0.07
C TRP A 192 -8.72 0.18 0.53
N VAL A 193 -8.81 0.30 1.85
CA VAL A 193 -9.75 1.20 2.56
C VAL A 193 -9.13 2.60 2.71
N LEU A 194 -7.85 2.66 3.06
CA LEU A 194 -7.17 3.92 3.37
C LEU A 194 -7.09 4.87 2.18
N LYS A 195 -6.67 4.38 1.02
CA LYS A 195 -6.46 5.18 -0.19
C LYS A 195 -7.75 5.90 -0.66
N PRO A 196 -8.91 5.22 -0.78
CA PRO A 196 -10.15 5.90 -1.15
C PRO A 196 -10.82 6.64 0.02
N GLY A 197 -10.77 6.11 1.24
CA GLY A 197 -11.56 6.62 2.38
C GLY A 197 -10.96 7.83 3.10
N TYR A 198 -9.63 7.97 3.11
CA TYR A 198 -8.96 8.88 4.03
C TYR A 198 -8.12 9.93 3.27
N ASP A 199 -8.31 11.21 3.63
CA ASP A 199 -7.35 12.27 3.32
C ASP A 199 -6.50 12.55 4.57
N LEU A 200 -5.58 11.63 4.87
CA LEU A 200 -4.78 11.63 6.09
C LEU A 200 -4.01 12.95 6.30
N ALA A 201 -3.47 13.53 5.23
CA ALA A 201 -2.74 14.79 5.26
C ALA A 201 -3.62 15.98 5.68
N GLN A 202 -4.92 15.95 5.38
CA GLN A 202 -5.86 16.97 5.86
C GLN A 202 -6.44 16.64 7.24
N LEU A 203 -6.77 15.37 7.50
CA LEU A 203 -7.33 14.92 8.78
C LEU A 203 -6.39 15.22 9.96
N VAL A 204 -5.09 14.94 9.80
CA VAL A 204 -4.08 15.09 10.86
C VAL A 204 -3.92 16.54 11.38
N LYS A 205 -4.41 17.53 10.62
CA LYS A 205 -4.39 18.95 11.01
C LYS A 205 -5.38 19.26 12.13
N TYR A 206 -6.43 18.46 12.27
CA TYR A 206 -7.56 18.76 13.17
C TYR A 206 -7.62 17.82 14.38
N VAL A 207 -6.82 16.77 14.40
CA VAL A 207 -6.77 15.77 15.48
C VAL A 207 -5.47 15.87 16.27
N ASP A 208 -5.52 15.45 17.53
CA ASP A 208 -4.37 15.41 18.43
C ASP A 208 -3.50 14.19 18.14
N PHE A 209 -4.13 13.05 17.90
CA PHE A 209 -3.47 11.80 17.53
C PHE A 209 -4.43 10.90 16.71
N VAL A 210 -3.85 9.86 16.11
CA VAL A 210 -4.55 8.83 15.33
C VAL A 210 -4.29 7.49 15.97
N ASN A 211 -5.37 6.75 16.23
CA ASN A 211 -5.31 5.37 16.69
C ASN A 211 -5.37 4.48 15.45
N VAL A 212 -4.25 3.89 15.03
CA VAL A 212 -4.23 3.06 13.82
C VAL A 212 -4.65 1.65 14.21
N MET A 213 -5.74 1.12 13.65
CA MET A 213 -6.21 -0.24 13.88
C MET A 213 -5.34 -1.23 13.11
N SER A 214 -4.04 -1.29 13.43
CA SER A 214 -3.05 -2.16 12.80
C SER A 214 -3.18 -3.60 13.30
N TYR A 215 -4.37 -4.15 13.13
CA TYR A 215 -4.78 -5.51 13.44
C TYR A 215 -5.90 -5.94 12.48
N ASP A 216 -6.38 -7.17 12.62
CA ASP A 216 -7.38 -7.79 11.75
C ASP A 216 -6.95 -7.93 10.29
N TYR A 217 -5.65 -8.14 10.08
CA TYR A 217 -5.12 -8.47 8.75
C TYR A 217 -5.58 -9.86 8.26
N PHE A 218 -5.81 -10.79 9.18
CA PHE A 218 -6.22 -12.16 8.88
C PHE A 218 -7.39 -12.56 9.77
N GLY A 219 -8.39 -13.22 9.19
CA GLY A 219 -9.47 -13.87 9.93
C GLY A 219 -10.27 -14.85 9.09
N ALA A 220 -11.24 -15.51 9.72
CA ALA A 220 -12.09 -16.53 9.11
C ALA A 220 -13.24 -15.88 8.31
N TRP A 221 -12.90 -14.99 7.37
CA TRP A 221 -13.85 -14.34 6.48
C TRP A 221 -13.47 -14.57 5.02
N GLN A 222 -14.44 -14.35 4.14
CA GLN A 222 -14.23 -14.46 2.71
C GLN A 222 -13.27 -13.37 2.20
N SER A 223 -12.34 -13.76 1.34
CA SER A 223 -11.50 -12.85 0.57
C SER A 223 -11.34 -13.38 -0.85
N LYS A 224 -10.82 -12.55 -1.78
CA LYS A 224 -10.54 -12.98 -3.16
C LYS A 224 -9.59 -14.19 -3.26
N TRP A 225 -8.80 -14.44 -2.21
CA TRP A 225 -7.83 -15.53 -2.18
C TRP A 225 -8.22 -16.67 -1.21
N GLY A 226 -9.43 -16.63 -0.65
CA GLY A 226 -9.87 -17.54 0.42
C GLY A 226 -9.51 -17.02 1.82
N ALA A 227 -9.81 -17.80 2.85
CA ALA A 227 -9.54 -17.43 4.24
C ALA A 227 -8.13 -17.86 4.66
N PHE A 228 -7.13 -17.01 4.38
CA PHE A 228 -5.77 -17.23 4.88
C PHE A 228 -5.71 -17.12 6.39
N THR A 229 -5.08 -18.11 6.99
CA THR A 229 -4.71 -18.11 8.41
C THR A 229 -3.55 -17.14 8.65
N GLY A 230 -3.49 -16.60 9.86
CA GLY A 230 -2.42 -15.72 10.29
C GLY A 230 -2.67 -15.12 11.67
N PRO A 231 -1.66 -14.47 12.28
CA PRO A 231 -1.88 -13.67 13.48
C PRO A 231 -2.76 -12.45 13.17
N PRO A 232 -3.49 -11.89 14.15
CA PRO A 232 -4.32 -10.72 13.93
C PRO A 232 -3.49 -9.49 13.55
N ALA A 233 -2.25 -9.36 14.03
CA ALA A 233 -1.40 -8.19 13.82
C ALA A 233 0.08 -8.55 13.59
N PRO A 234 0.44 -9.24 12.48
CA PRO A 234 1.83 -9.54 12.16
C PRO A 234 2.63 -8.24 12.01
N LEU A 235 3.79 -8.15 12.67
CA LEU A 235 4.60 -6.93 12.66
C LEU A 235 5.18 -6.65 11.27
N HIS A 236 5.71 -7.68 10.63
CA HIS A 236 6.35 -7.58 9.31
C HIS A 236 5.73 -8.55 8.30
N PHE A 237 5.99 -8.28 7.02
CA PHE A 237 5.66 -9.20 5.94
C PHE A 237 6.44 -10.50 6.10
N ALA A 238 5.70 -11.59 6.15
CA ALA A 238 6.25 -12.94 6.26
C ALA A 238 5.38 -13.97 5.53
N THR A 239 4.30 -13.54 4.87
CA THR A 239 3.43 -14.42 4.10
C THR A 239 4.14 -14.90 2.82
N PRO A 240 3.61 -15.94 2.15
CA PRO A 240 4.17 -16.39 0.89
C PRO A 240 4.30 -15.26 -0.15
N LYS A 241 5.37 -15.27 -0.95
CA LYS A 241 5.75 -14.18 -1.86
C LYS A 241 4.68 -13.76 -2.87
N ARG A 242 3.72 -14.65 -3.19
CA ARG A 242 2.59 -14.36 -4.09
C ARG A 242 1.51 -13.43 -3.51
N PHE A 243 1.59 -13.07 -2.23
CA PHE A 243 0.64 -12.15 -1.60
C PHE A 243 1.20 -10.72 -1.56
N SER A 244 0.32 -9.74 -1.59
CA SER A 244 0.74 -8.35 -1.34
C SER A 244 1.42 -8.27 0.02
N GLY A 245 2.54 -7.56 0.04
CA GLY A 245 3.31 -7.29 1.24
C GLY A 245 2.64 -6.34 2.23
N ARG A 246 1.42 -5.87 1.95
CA ARG A 246 0.79 -4.80 2.73
C ARG A 246 -0.07 -5.28 3.90
N MET A 247 -0.24 -6.59 4.07
CA MET A 247 -1.05 -7.19 5.15
C MET A 247 -0.26 -7.36 6.46
N ASN A 248 0.36 -6.29 6.96
CA ASN A 248 1.08 -6.27 8.24
C ASN A 248 1.19 -4.86 8.81
N VAL A 249 1.53 -4.79 10.09
CA VAL A 249 1.66 -3.55 10.86
C VAL A 249 2.67 -2.60 10.22
N HIS A 250 3.86 -3.09 9.82
CA HIS A 250 4.91 -2.25 9.24
C HIS A 250 4.43 -1.50 7.99
N ALA A 251 3.78 -2.18 7.05
CA ALA A 251 3.28 -1.58 5.83
C ALA A 251 2.21 -0.51 6.12
N THR A 252 1.26 -0.78 7.03
CA THR A 252 0.26 0.19 7.45
C THR A 252 0.91 1.41 8.11
N MET A 253 1.80 1.21 9.09
CA MET A 253 2.45 2.32 9.80
C MET A 253 3.36 3.14 8.90
N LYS A 254 4.05 2.50 7.94
CA LYS A 254 4.82 3.18 6.88
C LYS A 254 3.90 4.07 6.05
N TYR A 255 2.77 3.55 5.57
CA TYR A 255 1.81 4.32 4.77
C TYR A 255 1.30 5.56 5.52
N TYR A 256 0.82 5.39 6.75
CA TYR A 256 0.39 6.52 7.59
C TYR A 256 1.51 7.55 7.74
N SER A 257 2.70 7.12 8.14
CA SER A 257 3.85 8.00 8.37
C SER A 257 4.22 8.81 7.13
N CYS A 258 4.20 8.18 5.96
CA CYS A 258 4.47 8.83 4.68
C CYS A 258 3.41 9.85 4.27
N GLN A 259 2.14 9.58 4.55
CA GLN A 259 1.04 10.49 4.23
C GLN A 259 0.95 11.68 5.20
N ILE A 260 1.14 11.45 6.50
CA ILE A 260 0.93 12.50 7.51
C ILE A 260 2.20 13.28 7.88
N LYS A 261 3.39 12.67 7.71
CA LYS A 261 4.69 13.26 8.07
C LYS A 261 4.78 13.79 9.51
N ALA A 262 4.05 13.16 10.44
CA ALA A 262 3.98 13.51 11.85
C ALA A 262 3.83 12.23 12.72
N THR A 263 4.84 11.38 12.71
CA THR A 263 4.85 10.05 13.38
C THR A 263 4.51 10.12 14.87
N ASN A 264 4.88 11.22 15.54
CA ASN A 264 4.56 11.49 16.94
C ASN A 264 3.04 11.54 17.23
N LYS A 265 2.18 11.69 16.20
CA LYS A 265 0.71 11.63 16.33
C LYS A 265 0.13 10.24 16.10
N LEU A 266 0.92 9.25 15.68
CA LEU A 266 0.44 7.90 15.39
C LEU A 266 0.57 6.99 16.61
N ASN A 267 -0.53 6.35 17.00
CA ASN A 267 -0.51 5.24 17.95
C ASN A 267 -0.70 3.94 17.16
N MET A 268 0.22 2.98 17.32
CA MET A 268 0.10 1.65 16.72
C MET A 268 -0.94 0.84 17.50
N GLY A 269 -1.93 0.26 16.82
CA GLY A 269 -2.92 -0.62 17.40
C GLY A 269 -2.37 -2.01 17.69
N VAL A 270 -2.67 -2.54 18.87
CA VAL A 270 -2.38 -3.92 19.27
C VAL A 270 -3.65 -4.63 19.77
N PRO A 271 -3.92 -5.85 19.29
CA PRO A 271 -5.10 -6.62 19.70
C PRO A 271 -4.79 -7.44 20.96
N PHE A 272 -5.64 -7.38 21.97
CA PHE A 272 -5.59 -8.23 23.16
C PHE A 272 -6.45 -9.50 23.00
N TYR A 273 -6.50 -10.02 21.79
CA TYR A 273 -7.25 -11.22 21.43
C TYR A 273 -6.47 -12.03 20.39
N GLY A 274 -6.85 -13.29 20.23
CA GLY A 274 -6.46 -14.12 19.11
C GLY A 274 -7.58 -14.26 18.09
N ARG A 275 -7.24 -14.63 16.86
CA ARG A 275 -8.18 -15.11 15.84
C ARG A 275 -7.92 -16.58 15.57
N TYR A 276 -8.99 -17.35 15.33
CA TYR A 276 -8.90 -18.77 15.07
C TYR A 276 -9.77 -19.19 13.88
N TRP A 277 -9.41 -20.33 13.30
CA TRP A 277 -10.05 -20.98 12.16
C TRP A 277 -10.22 -22.45 12.44
N HIS A 278 -11.29 -23.03 11.92
CA HIS A 278 -11.47 -24.47 11.75
C HIS A 278 -11.39 -24.83 10.25
N ASN A 279 -11.42 -26.13 9.95
CA ASN A 279 -11.35 -26.64 8.57
C ASN A 279 -10.13 -26.11 7.79
N VAL A 280 -9.00 -26.01 8.48
CA VAL A 280 -7.74 -25.51 7.90
C VAL A 280 -7.03 -26.61 7.12
N GLY A 281 -6.61 -26.29 5.90
CA GLY A 281 -5.87 -27.17 5.01
C GLY A 281 -4.35 -27.20 5.28
N ASP A 282 -3.63 -27.67 4.27
CA ASP A 282 -2.17 -27.79 4.32
C ASP A 282 -1.48 -26.43 4.29
N ALA A 283 -0.21 -26.43 4.73
CA ALA A 283 0.63 -25.25 4.71
C ALA A 283 0.96 -24.84 3.27
N ALA A 284 0.99 -23.53 3.01
CA ALA A 284 1.39 -22.96 1.74
C ALA A 284 2.89 -23.20 1.45
N ASP A 285 3.70 -23.32 2.50
CA ASP A 285 5.10 -23.76 2.45
C ASP A 285 5.30 -24.92 3.45
N PRO A 286 5.85 -26.08 3.03
CA PRO A 286 6.13 -27.19 3.93
C PRO A 286 7.04 -26.84 5.12
N ASN A 287 7.83 -25.76 5.03
CA ASN A 287 8.74 -25.30 6.08
C ASN A 287 8.14 -24.20 6.98
N ASP A 288 6.93 -23.73 6.69
CA ASP A 288 6.24 -22.70 7.45
C ASP A 288 4.77 -23.05 7.70
N GLU A 289 4.49 -23.55 8.91
CA GLU A 289 3.15 -23.98 9.30
C GLU A 289 2.18 -22.83 9.63
N MET A 290 2.66 -21.57 9.64
CA MET A 290 1.82 -20.40 9.95
C MET A 290 0.81 -20.14 8.84
N TRP A 291 1.23 -20.22 7.58
CA TRP A 291 0.42 -19.76 6.45
C TRP A 291 -0.31 -20.92 5.78
N ARG A 292 -1.57 -21.08 6.14
CA ARG A 292 -2.52 -22.07 5.61
C ARG A 292 -3.77 -21.38 5.07
N THR A 293 -4.61 -22.12 4.37
CA THR A 293 -5.94 -21.65 3.92
C THR A 293 -7.03 -22.47 4.61
N ALA A 294 -8.03 -21.81 5.18
CA ALA A 294 -9.24 -22.47 5.66
C ALA A 294 -10.21 -22.72 4.51
N GLU A 295 -10.88 -23.86 4.54
CA GLU A 295 -11.90 -24.24 3.56
C GLU A 295 -13.28 -23.75 4.02
N ALA A 296 -14.12 -23.35 3.06
CA ALA A 296 -15.48 -22.95 3.36
C ALA A 296 -16.32 -24.18 3.75
N SER A 297 -16.99 -24.10 4.89
CA SER A 297 -17.89 -25.14 5.43
C SER A 297 -19.07 -25.48 4.50
N ASP A 298 -19.49 -24.52 3.68
CA ASP A 298 -20.55 -24.67 2.68
C ASP A 298 -20.01 -24.80 1.24
N GLY A 299 -18.69 -24.91 1.08
CA GLY A 299 -18.01 -24.96 -0.22
C GLY A 299 -17.95 -23.61 -0.97
N HIS A 300 -18.46 -22.53 -0.39
CA HIS A 300 -18.59 -21.24 -1.08
C HIS A 300 -18.11 -20.04 -0.26
N THR A 301 -18.84 -19.64 0.79
CA THR A 301 -18.61 -18.34 1.45
C THR A 301 -18.48 -18.42 2.97
N LYS A 302 -18.87 -19.53 3.60
CA LYS A 302 -18.93 -19.64 5.06
C LYS A 302 -17.68 -20.29 5.64
N PHE A 303 -16.83 -19.51 6.28
CA PHE A 303 -15.66 -20.00 7.00
C PHE A 303 -15.93 -20.12 8.51
N GLU A 304 -15.42 -21.17 9.13
CA GLU A 304 -15.59 -21.43 10.56
C GLU A 304 -14.41 -20.87 11.34
N GLY A 305 -14.68 -20.04 12.35
CA GLY A 305 -13.65 -19.36 13.12
C GLY A 305 -14.23 -18.26 14.00
N GLY A 306 -13.36 -17.37 14.46
CA GLY A 306 -13.74 -16.22 15.28
C GLY A 306 -12.55 -15.62 16.00
N ASP A 307 -12.83 -14.86 17.05
CA ASP A 307 -11.84 -14.30 17.96
C ASP A 307 -11.99 -14.85 19.39
N VAL A 308 -10.95 -14.66 20.20
CA VAL A 308 -10.91 -15.06 21.60
C VAL A 308 -10.09 -14.05 22.41
N PRO A 309 -10.68 -13.39 23.42
CA PRO A 309 -9.95 -12.51 24.33
C PRO A 309 -8.74 -13.21 24.97
N TRP A 310 -7.64 -12.49 25.19
CA TRP A 310 -6.43 -13.03 25.80
C TRP A 310 -6.71 -13.78 27.12
N ARG A 311 -7.55 -13.21 27.99
CA ARG A 311 -7.98 -13.85 29.24
C ARG A 311 -8.68 -15.21 29.09
N GLN A 312 -9.26 -15.49 27.92
CA GLN A 312 -9.97 -16.75 27.63
C GLN A 312 -9.14 -17.69 26.74
N LEU A 313 -8.02 -17.22 26.19
CA LEU A 313 -7.22 -17.98 25.22
C LEU A 313 -6.77 -19.33 25.78
N HIS A 314 -6.21 -19.34 27.00
CA HIS A 314 -5.72 -20.55 27.67
C HIS A 314 -6.84 -21.53 28.10
N GLN A 315 -8.08 -21.04 28.24
CA GLN A 315 -9.23 -21.88 28.56
C GLN A 315 -9.76 -22.60 27.31
N ARG A 316 -9.56 -21.99 26.14
CA ARG A 316 -10.08 -22.46 24.87
C ARG A 316 -9.06 -23.28 24.08
N PHE A 317 -7.78 -22.97 24.20
CA PHE A 317 -6.70 -23.57 23.43
C PHE A 317 -5.50 -23.91 24.31
N ASP A 318 -4.80 -24.99 23.95
CA ASP A 318 -3.55 -25.38 24.60
C ASP A 318 -2.40 -24.46 24.16
N VAL A 319 -2.23 -23.36 24.89
CA VAL A 319 -1.19 -22.35 24.65
C VAL A 319 0.24 -22.88 24.86
N SER A 320 0.42 -24.04 25.50
CA SER A 320 1.75 -24.66 25.63
C SER A 320 2.33 -25.14 24.30
N ARG A 321 1.46 -25.32 23.30
CA ARG A 321 1.83 -25.68 21.92
C ARG A 321 2.12 -24.48 21.03
N ALA A 322 2.09 -23.27 21.59
CA ALA A 322 2.35 -22.06 20.82
C ALA A 322 3.78 -22.08 20.24
N LYS A 323 3.88 -21.72 18.96
CA LYS A 323 5.12 -21.45 18.25
C LYS A 323 5.23 -19.97 18.00
N PHE A 324 6.45 -19.45 17.89
CA PHE A 324 6.71 -18.05 17.57
C PHE A 324 7.29 -17.92 16.16
N HIS A 325 6.59 -17.21 15.27
CA HIS A 325 7.06 -17.00 13.91
C HIS A 325 8.03 -15.82 13.84
N GLN A 326 9.31 -16.11 13.55
CA GLN A 326 10.37 -15.11 13.63
C GLN A 326 10.27 -13.98 12.60
N GLY A 327 9.75 -14.27 11.39
CA GLY A 327 9.57 -13.24 10.37
C GLY A 327 8.43 -12.27 10.68
N ALA A 328 7.31 -12.80 11.18
CA ALA A 328 6.10 -12.00 11.49
C ALA A 328 6.16 -11.36 12.89
N LYS A 329 7.03 -11.88 13.78
CA LYS A 329 7.11 -11.53 15.21
C LYS A 329 5.78 -11.73 15.94
N SER A 330 5.14 -12.88 15.68
CA SER A 330 3.84 -13.22 16.27
C SER A 330 3.75 -14.70 16.66
N PRO A 331 3.05 -15.01 17.76
CA PRO A 331 2.76 -16.38 18.15
C PRO A 331 1.56 -16.97 17.38
N TYR A 332 1.57 -18.29 17.24
CA TYR A 332 0.47 -19.06 16.66
C TYR A 332 0.44 -20.49 17.22
N ILE A 333 -0.70 -21.17 17.06
CA ILE A 333 -0.91 -22.57 17.39
C ILE A 333 -1.51 -23.27 16.17
N TRP A 334 -0.91 -24.40 15.79
CA TRP A 334 -1.46 -25.33 14.81
C TRP A 334 -1.84 -26.66 15.51
N LEU A 335 -3.12 -27.01 15.43
CA LEU A 335 -3.70 -28.25 15.97
C LEU A 335 -4.14 -29.13 14.79
N ALA A 336 -3.23 -30.00 14.34
CA ALA A 336 -3.48 -30.87 13.18
C ALA A 336 -4.65 -31.83 13.42
N GLU A 337 -4.84 -32.29 14.65
CA GLU A 337 -5.83 -33.30 15.02
C GLU A 337 -7.28 -32.85 14.81
N ASN A 338 -7.55 -31.55 14.85
CA ASN A 338 -8.87 -30.95 14.66
C ASN A 338 -8.86 -29.83 13.60
N LYS A 339 -7.80 -29.78 12.77
CA LYS A 339 -7.61 -28.78 11.71
C LYS A 339 -7.86 -27.34 12.18
N THR A 340 -7.37 -27.00 13.37
CA THR A 340 -7.59 -25.69 13.99
C THR A 340 -6.31 -24.87 14.01
N PHE A 341 -6.39 -23.64 13.52
CA PHE A 341 -5.32 -22.66 13.60
C PHE A 341 -5.73 -21.51 14.54
N VAL A 342 -4.78 -21.02 15.34
CA VAL A 342 -4.98 -19.85 16.20
C VAL A 342 -3.78 -18.93 16.07
N GLY A 343 -3.99 -17.68 15.69
CA GLY A 343 -2.98 -16.62 15.72
C GLY A 343 -3.35 -15.58 16.77
N PHE A 344 -2.39 -15.05 17.52
CA PHE A 344 -2.68 -14.15 18.66
C PHE A 344 -1.49 -13.23 18.98
N GLU A 345 -1.64 -12.40 20.02
CA GLU A 345 -0.55 -11.62 20.62
C GLU A 345 -0.21 -12.17 22.01
N ASN A 346 1.06 -12.07 22.40
CA ASN A 346 1.52 -12.39 23.76
C ASN A 346 2.53 -11.32 24.22
N PRO A 347 3.01 -11.35 25.48
CA PRO A 347 4.00 -10.38 25.95
C PRO A 347 5.29 -10.32 25.12
N GLU A 348 5.71 -11.44 24.50
CA GLU A 348 6.87 -11.48 23.62
C GLU A 348 6.63 -10.70 22.31
N SER A 349 5.50 -10.90 21.62
CA SER A 349 5.18 -10.14 20.40
C SER A 349 4.96 -8.66 20.69
N LEU A 350 4.34 -8.33 21.83
CA LEU A 350 4.18 -6.95 22.27
C LEU A 350 5.52 -6.26 22.52
N ALA A 351 6.52 -6.95 23.09
CA ALA A 351 7.86 -6.39 23.28
C ALA A 351 8.51 -5.98 21.94
N TYR A 352 8.38 -6.79 20.89
CA TYR A 352 8.85 -6.40 19.55
C TYR A 352 8.12 -5.18 18.99
N LYS A 353 6.82 -5.03 19.28
CA LYS A 353 6.04 -3.87 18.85
C LYS A 353 6.39 -2.60 19.62
N VAL A 354 6.72 -2.72 20.91
CA VAL A 354 7.27 -1.62 21.71
C VAL A 354 8.59 -1.15 21.13
N ASP A 355 9.53 -2.07 20.86
CA ASP A 355 10.80 -1.74 20.22
C ASP A 355 10.56 -1.04 18.87
N TYR A 356 9.64 -1.57 18.04
CA TYR A 356 9.25 -0.93 16.78
C TYR A 356 8.72 0.50 16.95
N ILE A 357 7.84 0.75 17.93
CA ILE A 357 7.29 2.07 18.24
C ILE A 357 8.41 3.05 18.61
N VAL A 358 9.39 2.60 19.40
CA VAL A 358 10.53 3.41 19.82
C VAL A 358 11.45 3.72 18.64
N GLU A 359 11.79 2.72 17.83
CA GLU A 359 12.70 2.82 16.68
C GLU A 359 12.16 3.73 15.56
N ASN A 360 10.84 3.73 15.35
CA ASN A 360 10.17 4.51 14.31
C ASN A 360 9.60 5.85 14.81
N ASP A 361 9.97 6.27 16.03
CA ASP A 361 9.50 7.49 16.68
C ASP A 361 7.97 7.70 16.58
N LEU A 362 7.23 6.62 16.83
CA LEU A 362 5.78 6.66 16.86
C LEU A 362 5.29 7.30 18.16
N GLY A 363 4.09 7.88 18.09
CA GLY A 363 3.43 8.56 19.19
C GLY A 363 3.01 7.66 20.36
N GLY A 364 2.90 6.35 20.16
CA GLY A 364 2.53 5.42 21.22
C GLY A 364 1.84 4.15 20.72
N VAL A 365 1.07 3.55 21.63
CA VAL A 365 0.30 2.32 21.41
C VAL A 365 -1.19 2.57 21.69
N MET A 366 -2.05 1.94 20.91
CA MET A 366 -3.48 1.83 21.12
C MET A 366 -3.85 0.35 21.33
N VAL A 367 -4.72 0.06 22.28
CA VAL A 367 -5.08 -1.31 22.69
C VAL A 367 -6.55 -1.57 22.43
N TRP A 368 -6.86 -2.62 21.68
CA TRP A 368 -8.20 -3.17 21.54
C TRP A 368 -8.27 -4.60 22.09
N ALA A 369 -8.93 -4.86 23.22
CA ALA A 369 -9.41 -3.92 24.22
C ALA A 369 -8.88 -4.31 25.60
N ILE A 370 -8.80 -3.36 26.53
CA ILE A 370 -8.13 -3.58 27.82
C ILE A 370 -8.87 -4.56 28.74
N ASP A 371 -10.18 -4.74 28.53
CA ASP A 371 -11.01 -5.71 29.23
C ASP A 371 -10.84 -7.14 28.69
N PHE A 372 -10.01 -7.33 27.65
CA PHE A 372 -9.59 -8.65 27.18
C PHE A 372 -8.31 -9.15 27.86
N ASP A 373 -7.59 -8.27 28.57
CA ASP A 373 -6.40 -8.66 29.34
C ASP A 373 -6.79 -9.57 30.52
N ASP A 374 -5.82 -10.34 31.01
CA ASP A 374 -5.98 -11.20 32.17
C ASP A 374 -5.92 -10.40 33.49
N ASP A 375 -6.25 -11.05 34.59
CA ASP A 375 -6.28 -10.40 35.91
C ASP A 375 -4.87 -10.03 36.43
N GLN A 376 -3.81 -10.55 35.80
CA GLN A 376 -2.42 -10.18 36.09
C GLN A 376 -1.96 -8.95 35.29
N LEU A 377 -2.79 -8.47 34.36
CA LEU A 377 -2.49 -7.40 33.42
C LEU A 377 -1.25 -7.72 32.57
N SER A 378 -1.08 -8.99 32.18
CA SER A 378 0.14 -9.45 31.53
C SER A 378 0.42 -8.74 30.20
N MET A 379 -0.63 -8.41 29.45
CA MET A 379 -0.50 -7.71 28.17
C MET A 379 -0.29 -6.20 28.37
N LEU A 380 -1.04 -5.54 29.27
CA LEU A 380 -0.82 -4.11 29.59
C LEU A 380 0.58 -3.84 30.15
N LYS A 381 1.08 -4.72 31.02
CA LYS A 381 2.44 -4.59 31.59
C LYS A 381 3.55 -4.78 30.56
N ALA A 382 3.27 -5.38 29.41
CA ALA A 382 4.23 -5.51 28.31
C ALA A 382 4.38 -4.22 27.47
N ILE A 383 3.47 -3.25 27.62
CA ILE A 383 3.40 -2.04 26.77
C ILE A 383 3.33 -0.74 27.59
N THR A 384 3.94 -0.74 28.77
CA THR A 384 3.89 0.42 29.66
C THR A 384 4.56 1.65 29.05
N LYS A 385 4.21 2.82 29.57
CA LYS A 385 4.89 4.06 29.20
C LYS A 385 6.39 3.95 29.43
N ASP A 386 6.83 3.36 30.54
CA ASP A 386 8.26 3.24 30.84
C ASP A 386 8.99 2.46 29.76
N GLU A 387 8.45 1.31 29.35
CA GLU A 387 8.99 0.50 28.25
C GLU A 387 9.05 1.29 26.93
N LEU A 388 7.96 2.02 26.61
CA LEU A 388 7.91 2.91 25.44
C LEU A 388 8.88 4.08 25.53
N CYS A 389 9.42 4.39 26.71
CA CYS A 389 10.27 5.55 26.95
C CYS A 389 11.75 5.18 27.13
N ILE A 390 12.09 3.88 27.22
CA ILE A 390 13.48 3.43 27.27
C ILE A 390 14.17 3.75 25.94
N ARG A 391 15.18 4.62 26.00
CA ARG A 391 16.07 4.89 24.86
C ARG A 391 17.17 3.84 24.81
N LYS A 392 16.94 2.72 24.12
CA LYS A 392 18.05 1.83 23.72
C LYS A 392 18.93 2.61 22.72
N GLY A 393 20.23 2.73 22.99
CA GLY A 393 21.12 3.69 22.33
C GLY A 393 21.22 3.56 20.80
N ARG A 394 21.29 4.73 20.14
CA ARG A 394 21.41 4.99 18.67
C ARG A 394 20.17 4.65 17.84
N ALA A 395 19.81 5.39 16.79
CA ALA A 395 20.38 6.55 16.09
C ALA A 395 19.23 7.21 15.29
N ASN A 396 19.36 8.51 14.95
CA ASN A 396 18.53 9.26 13.98
C ASN A 396 17.28 8.49 13.51
N GLY A 397 16.13 8.74 14.15
CA GLY A 397 14.89 7.99 13.94
C GLY A 397 14.75 7.53 12.50
N MET A 398 14.47 6.24 12.29
CA MET A 398 14.25 5.73 10.95
C MET A 398 13.07 6.47 10.35
N VAL A 399 13.37 7.49 9.56
CA VAL A 399 12.39 8.15 8.72
C VAL A 399 12.05 7.10 7.67
N TYR A 400 10.82 6.58 7.72
CA TYR A 400 10.30 5.73 6.66
C TYR A 400 10.69 6.29 5.30
N LYS A 401 11.31 5.45 4.47
CA LYS A 401 11.61 5.81 3.08
C LYS A 401 10.31 5.72 2.29
N CYS A 402 9.75 6.88 1.98
CA CYS A 402 8.48 6.97 1.27
C CYS A 402 8.70 7.03 -0.23
N SER A 403 7.79 6.42 -1.00
CA SER A 403 7.71 6.68 -2.43
C SER A 403 7.63 8.21 -2.70
N PRO A 404 8.44 8.74 -3.63
CA PRO A 404 8.40 10.16 -3.96
C PRO A 404 7.20 10.54 -4.84
N LEU A 405 6.44 9.55 -5.32
CA LEU A 405 5.30 9.75 -6.20
C LEU A 405 3.99 9.31 -5.55
N ASN A 406 2.94 10.08 -5.83
CA ASN A 406 1.57 9.74 -5.44
C ASN A 406 0.82 8.99 -6.56
N GLU A 407 1.33 9.01 -7.79
CA GLU A 407 0.75 8.27 -8.92
C GLU A 407 1.30 6.84 -8.96
N GLN A 408 0.44 5.91 -9.36
CA GLN A 408 0.81 4.51 -9.53
C GLN A 408 1.50 4.34 -10.88
N ARG A 409 2.65 3.66 -10.88
CA ARG A 409 3.44 3.34 -12.08
C ARG A 409 3.80 1.85 -12.14
N TRP A 410 2.96 1.00 -11.58
CA TRP A 410 3.23 -0.41 -11.41
C TRP A 410 1.94 -1.20 -11.51
N TRP A 411 2.08 -2.43 -12.01
CA TRP A 411 1.00 -3.39 -12.09
C TRP A 411 0.79 -4.06 -10.73
N THR A 412 -0.48 -4.22 -10.36
CA THR A 412 -0.89 -4.94 -9.15
C THR A 412 -1.71 -6.17 -9.52
N TYR A 413 -1.91 -7.06 -8.56
CA TYR A 413 -2.83 -8.19 -8.71
C TYR A 413 -4.28 -7.77 -8.96
N ASP A 414 -4.66 -6.51 -8.72
CA ASP A 414 -5.99 -6.00 -9.06
C ASP A 414 -6.09 -5.62 -10.55
N ASP A 415 -4.96 -5.36 -11.21
CA ASP A 415 -4.91 -5.05 -12.65
C ASP A 415 -4.93 -6.33 -13.51
N GLY A 416 -4.46 -7.47 -12.97
CA GLY A 416 -4.54 -8.79 -13.59
C GLY A 416 -3.34 -9.68 -13.24
N GLU A 417 -3.54 -10.98 -13.07
CA GLU A 417 -2.47 -11.92 -12.64
C GLU A 417 -1.29 -11.99 -13.61
N GLU A 418 -1.54 -11.85 -14.91
CA GLU A 418 -0.50 -11.89 -15.95
C GLU A 418 0.38 -10.63 -15.95
N LEU A 419 -0.18 -9.49 -15.57
CA LEU A 419 0.53 -8.21 -15.53
C LEU A 419 1.12 -7.92 -14.15
N ALA A 420 0.51 -8.47 -13.10
CA ALA A 420 0.87 -8.24 -11.71
C ALA A 420 2.36 -8.47 -11.49
N GLY A 421 3.04 -7.42 -11.04
CA GLY A 421 4.47 -7.47 -10.78
C GLY A 421 5.34 -7.51 -12.03
N MET A 422 4.87 -7.24 -13.25
CA MET A 422 5.79 -6.98 -14.36
C MET A 422 6.47 -5.61 -14.17
N CYS A 423 7.79 -5.54 -14.44
CA CYS A 423 8.58 -4.33 -14.31
C CYS A 423 9.66 -4.21 -15.39
N GLY A 424 10.17 -2.99 -15.56
CA GLY A 424 11.25 -2.70 -16.49
C GLY A 424 10.79 -2.56 -17.94
N LYS A 425 11.75 -2.60 -18.85
CA LYS A 425 11.57 -2.16 -20.24
C LYS A 425 10.90 -3.18 -21.16
N SER A 426 10.86 -4.45 -20.74
CA SER A 426 10.16 -5.50 -21.47
C SER A 426 8.68 -5.60 -21.07
N ALA A 427 8.29 -4.99 -19.95
CA ALA A 427 6.92 -5.04 -19.44
C ALA A 427 5.97 -4.12 -20.23
N PRO A 428 4.66 -4.44 -20.26
CA PRO A 428 3.64 -3.55 -20.81
C PRO A 428 3.63 -2.22 -20.08
N LEU A 429 3.50 -1.12 -20.83
CA LEU A 429 3.48 0.20 -20.21
C LEU A 429 2.28 0.36 -19.27
N TYR A 430 2.52 0.96 -18.11
CA TYR A 430 1.47 1.41 -17.21
C TYR A 430 1.30 2.92 -17.36
N ASP A 431 0.13 3.37 -17.82
CA ASP A 431 -0.17 4.81 -18.06
C ASP A 431 0.91 5.54 -18.88
N GLY A 432 1.46 4.86 -19.89
CA GLY A 432 2.51 5.40 -20.77
C GLY A 432 3.92 5.40 -20.16
N TYR A 433 4.11 4.78 -19.00
CA TYR A 433 5.40 4.62 -18.33
C TYR A 433 5.89 3.17 -18.37
N TYR A 434 7.21 2.95 -18.39
CA TYR A 434 7.76 1.63 -18.07
C TYR A 434 7.43 1.33 -16.59
N PRO A 435 6.75 0.21 -16.30
CA PRO A 435 6.33 -0.07 -14.95
C PRO A 435 7.55 -0.33 -14.07
N VAL A 436 7.51 0.21 -12.86
CA VAL A 436 8.48 -0.06 -11.80
C VAL A 436 7.85 -1.02 -10.79
N CYS A 437 8.62 -1.42 -9.78
CA CYS A 437 8.04 -2.12 -8.64
C CYS A 437 7.60 -1.13 -7.57
N ASP A 438 6.57 -1.51 -6.81
CA ASP A 438 6.01 -0.68 -5.75
C ASP A 438 7.00 -0.56 -4.57
N PRO A 439 7.62 0.61 -4.31
CA PRO A 439 8.59 0.79 -3.23
C PRO A 439 8.02 0.52 -1.83
N ASP A 440 6.69 0.57 -1.71
CA ASP A 440 5.95 0.47 -0.47
C ASP A 440 5.26 -0.90 -0.32
N ASP A 441 5.43 -1.83 -1.26
CA ASP A 441 5.01 -3.23 -1.10
C ASP A 441 6.24 -4.11 -0.73
N PRO A 442 6.40 -4.51 0.55
CA PRO A 442 7.57 -5.29 0.97
C PRO A 442 7.63 -6.70 0.37
N GLY A 443 6.56 -7.20 -0.25
CA GLY A 443 6.56 -8.47 -0.97
C GLY A 443 7.08 -8.34 -2.41
N HIS A 444 6.98 -7.14 -3.00
CA HIS A 444 7.19 -6.90 -4.44
C HIS A 444 7.97 -5.61 -4.73
N ALA A 445 8.85 -5.16 -3.83
CA ALA A 445 9.55 -3.88 -4.00
C ALA A 445 10.76 -3.92 -4.96
N CYS A 446 11.24 -5.09 -5.35
CA CYS A 446 12.45 -5.23 -6.15
C CYS A 446 12.15 -5.74 -7.56
N CYS A 447 12.64 -5.05 -8.58
CA CYS A 447 12.56 -5.50 -9.96
C CYS A 447 13.72 -6.45 -10.25
N GLY A 448 13.42 -7.73 -10.45
CA GLY A 448 14.40 -8.75 -10.80
C GLY A 448 14.82 -8.67 -12.27
N LYS A 449 15.95 -9.30 -12.60
CA LYS A 449 16.55 -9.29 -13.95
C LYS A 449 15.63 -9.75 -15.10
N PHE A 450 14.58 -10.51 -14.80
CA PHE A 450 13.62 -11.02 -15.79
C PHE A 450 12.39 -10.12 -15.98
N GLY A 451 12.39 -8.92 -15.38
CA GLY A 451 11.28 -7.98 -15.50
C GLY A 451 10.09 -8.33 -14.63
N TYR A 452 10.33 -8.95 -13.47
CA TYR A 452 9.30 -9.26 -12.48
C TYR A 452 9.68 -8.72 -11.09
N CYS A 453 8.69 -8.15 -10.42
CA CYS A 453 8.74 -7.66 -9.07
C CYS A 453 8.68 -8.82 -8.10
N GLY A 454 9.45 -8.70 -7.02
CA GLY A 454 9.42 -9.65 -5.93
C GLY A 454 10.23 -9.15 -4.76
N SER A 455 10.57 -10.08 -3.87
CA SER A 455 11.33 -9.84 -2.66
C SER A 455 12.34 -10.95 -2.43
N GLY A 456 13.45 -10.61 -1.78
CA GLY A 456 14.54 -11.54 -1.48
C GLY A 456 15.72 -11.45 -2.46
N PRO A 457 16.79 -12.22 -2.21
CA PRO A 457 18.06 -12.06 -2.93
C PRO A 457 17.96 -12.24 -4.44
N GLU A 458 17.03 -13.08 -4.91
CA GLU A 458 16.84 -13.35 -6.34
C GLU A 458 16.22 -12.16 -7.10
N PHE A 459 15.50 -11.26 -6.39
CA PHE A 459 14.89 -10.06 -6.96
C PHE A 459 15.63 -8.77 -6.58
N CYS A 460 16.31 -8.74 -5.44
CA CYS A 460 16.90 -7.51 -4.89
C CYS A 460 18.44 -7.49 -4.94
N SER A 461 19.11 -8.64 -5.11
CA SER A 461 20.58 -8.75 -4.94
C SER A 461 21.33 -9.20 -6.19
N CYS A 462 20.70 -9.18 -7.36
CA CYS A 462 21.39 -9.45 -8.63
C CYS A 462 21.98 -8.16 -9.25
N PRO A 463 23.02 -8.24 -10.10
CA PRO A 463 23.65 -7.07 -10.72
C PRO A 463 22.68 -6.19 -11.52
N GLU A 464 21.68 -6.80 -12.14
CA GLU A 464 20.67 -6.14 -12.98
C GLU A 464 19.38 -5.82 -12.22
N CYS A 465 19.32 -6.11 -10.92
CA CYS A 465 18.15 -5.92 -10.08
C CYS A 465 18.04 -4.47 -9.61
N VAL A 466 16.81 -3.95 -9.53
CA VAL A 466 16.52 -2.61 -9.02
C VAL A 466 15.68 -2.71 -7.76
N ASP A 467 16.28 -2.39 -6.60
CA ASP A 467 15.60 -2.41 -5.31
C ASP A 467 14.97 -1.05 -5.00
N TYR A 468 13.71 -0.88 -5.42
CA TYR A 468 12.94 0.33 -5.15
C TYR A 468 12.57 0.47 -3.67
N GLY A 469 12.49 -0.63 -2.92
CA GLY A 469 12.22 -0.60 -1.48
C GLY A 469 13.38 0.00 -0.69
N ALA A 470 14.62 -0.33 -1.07
CA ALA A 470 15.83 0.20 -0.47
C ALA A 470 16.10 1.66 -0.87
N ASP A 471 15.84 2.05 -2.12
CA ASP A 471 15.95 3.44 -2.60
C ASP A 471 14.74 3.85 -3.46
N PRO A 472 13.66 4.36 -2.83
CA PRO A 472 12.47 4.79 -3.57
C PRO A 472 12.72 5.93 -4.57
N MET A 473 13.84 6.65 -4.45
CA MET A 473 14.19 7.73 -5.39
C MET A 473 14.61 7.21 -6.77
N LEU A 474 14.91 5.90 -6.91
CA LEU A 474 15.21 5.27 -8.19
C LEU A 474 14.07 5.43 -9.20
N ILE A 475 12.82 5.52 -8.73
CA ILE A 475 11.64 5.78 -9.57
C ILE A 475 11.77 7.07 -10.40
N LEU A 476 12.57 8.05 -9.94
CA LEU A 476 12.76 9.32 -10.65
C LEU A 476 13.95 9.30 -11.64
N LYS A 477 14.83 8.29 -11.58
CA LYS A 477 16.11 8.28 -12.30
C LYS A 477 16.10 7.51 -13.62
N GLU A 478 15.31 6.45 -13.74
CA GLU A 478 15.20 5.68 -14.99
C GLU A 478 14.34 6.42 -16.01
N PRO A 479 14.50 6.20 -17.35
CA PRO A 479 13.59 6.77 -18.31
C PRO A 479 12.21 6.22 -18.01
N VAL A 480 11.39 6.99 -17.30
CA VAL A 480 10.10 6.47 -16.84
C VAL A 480 9.17 6.33 -18.04
N LYS A 481 9.40 7.07 -19.12
CA LYS A 481 8.68 6.94 -20.39
C LYS A 481 9.59 6.41 -21.47
N PRO A 482 9.04 5.65 -22.44
CA PRO A 482 9.78 5.29 -23.64
C PRO A 482 10.32 6.52 -24.37
N THR A 483 11.51 6.40 -24.94
CA THR A 483 12.06 7.51 -25.73
C THR A 483 11.34 7.70 -27.07
N GLN A 484 10.68 6.66 -27.57
CA GLN A 484 9.74 6.75 -28.69
C GLN A 484 8.33 7.09 -28.20
N ALA A 485 7.67 8.07 -28.84
CA ALA A 485 6.29 8.41 -28.53
C ALA A 485 5.29 7.32 -28.96
N LYS A 486 5.63 6.53 -29.99
CA LYS A 486 4.83 5.40 -30.47
C LYS A 486 5.60 4.10 -30.25
N ILE A 487 5.06 3.21 -29.42
CA ILE A 487 5.60 1.87 -29.26
C ILE A 487 5.32 1.05 -30.51
N THR A 488 6.35 0.36 -30.99
CA THR A 488 6.25 -0.60 -32.09
C THR A 488 6.97 -1.90 -31.78
N TRP A 489 7.22 -2.25 -30.52
CA TRP A 489 7.82 -3.54 -30.13
C TRP A 489 6.84 -4.39 -29.33
N TYR A 490 7.08 -5.70 -29.31
CA TYR A 490 6.33 -6.61 -28.46
C TYR A 490 6.83 -6.56 -27.01
N THR A 491 5.91 -6.38 -26.08
CA THR A 491 6.13 -6.50 -24.63
C THR A 491 5.95 -7.95 -24.17
N SER A 492 6.25 -8.23 -22.91
CA SER A 492 6.21 -9.57 -22.34
C SER A 492 4.81 -10.20 -22.33
N ASP A 493 3.74 -9.44 -22.37
CA ASP A 493 2.36 -9.93 -22.51
C ASP A 493 2.00 -10.41 -23.93
N ALA A 494 2.87 -10.21 -24.93
CA ALA A 494 2.61 -10.65 -26.29
C ALA A 494 2.47 -12.18 -26.37
N ALA A 495 1.49 -12.64 -27.17
CA ALA A 495 1.22 -14.05 -27.42
C ALA A 495 2.46 -14.83 -27.91
N ASP A 496 2.45 -16.15 -27.68
CA ASP A 496 3.53 -17.04 -28.07
C ASP A 496 3.91 -16.88 -29.55
N GLY A 497 5.22 -16.83 -29.81
CA GLY A 497 5.78 -16.62 -31.15
C GLY A 497 5.90 -15.15 -31.58
N LYS A 498 5.40 -14.19 -30.79
CA LYS A 498 5.60 -12.74 -31.00
C LYS A 498 6.66 -12.12 -30.10
N ARG A 499 6.78 -12.59 -28.85
CA ARG A 499 7.73 -12.03 -27.88
C ARG A 499 9.17 -12.07 -28.41
N GLY A 500 9.88 -10.95 -28.29
CA GLY A 500 11.26 -10.81 -28.75
C GLY A 500 11.44 -10.85 -30.28
N ARG A 501 10.35 -10.79 -31.06
CA ARG A 501 10.41 -10.74 -32.52
C ARG A 501 10.41 -9.31 -33.03
N CYS A 502 11.12 -9.10 -34.14
CA CYS A 502 11.29 -7.80 -34.79
C CYS A 502 11.44 -7.93 -36.30
N GLY A 503 11.39 -6.79 -36.98
CA GLY A 503 11.58 -6.71 -38.42
C GLY A 503 10.37 -7.19 -39.22
N ARG A 504 10.52 -7.18 -40.55
CA ARG A 504 9.43 -7.49 -41.50
C ARG A 504 8.91 -8.93 -41.43
N GLN A 505 9.67 -9.84 -40.82
CA GLN A 505 9.29 -11.24 -40.68
C GLN A 505 8.46 -11.51 -39.42
N ALA A 506 8.37 -10.55 -38.51
CA ALA A 506 7.56 -10.64 -37.32
C ALA A 506 6.14 -10.14 -37.64
N PRO A 507 5.10 -10.69 -36.97
CA PRO A 507 3.74 -10.18 -37.14
C PRO A 507 3.69 -8.67 -36.86
N PRO A 508 2.94 -7.88 -37.64
CA PRO A 508 2.91 -6.42 -37.46
C PRO A 508 2.16 -6.01 -36.19
N ILE A 509 2.55 -4.86 -35.64
CA ILE A 509 1.81 -4.14 -34.59
C ILE A 509 1.15 -2.94 -35.27
N ASP A 510 -0.19 -2.88 -35.25
CA ASP A 510 -0.98 -1.85 -35.94
C ASP A 510 -0.57 -1.61 -37.41
N GLY A 511 -0.30 -2.70 -38.14
CA GLY A 511 0.08 -2.66 -39.55
C GLY A 511 1.53 -2.23 -39.83
N VAL A 512 2.35 -2.08 -38.78
CA VAL A 512 3.77 -1.71 -38.88
C VAL A 512 4.64 -2.89 -38.41
N PRO A 513 5.71 -3.26 -39.14
CA PRO A 513 6.64 -4.28 -38.65
C PRO A 513 7.25 -3.89 -37.31
N PRO A 514 7.32 -4.82 -36.34
CA PRO A 514 7.74 -4.47 -35.01
C PRO A 514 9.24 -4.17 -34.95
N THR A 515 9.60 -3.25 -34.07
CA THR A 515 10.98 -2.88 -33.74
C THR A 515 11.42 -3.61 -32.46
N CYS A 516 12.70 -3.44 -32.11
CA CYS A 516 13.17 -3.78 -30.77
C CYS A 516 13.11 -2.54 -29.88
N ASN A 517 12.92 -2.72 -28.57
CA ASN A 517 12.83 -1.60 -27.65
C ASN A 517 14.17 -0.82 -27.66
N PRO A 518 14.21 0.45 -28.12
CA PRO A 518 15.45 1.24 -28.20
C PRO A 518 16.05 1.58 -26.83
N ASP A 519 15.24 1.50 -25.78
CA ASP A 519 15.67 1.78 -24.41
C ASP A 519 16.22 0.52 -23.72
N ASP A 520 15.97 -0.68 -24.23
CA ASP A 520 16.35 -1.96 -23.59
C ASP A 520 17.81 -2.34 -23.90
N GLU A 521 18.69 -2.22 -22.90
CA GLU A 521 20.11 -2.53 -23.03
C GLU A 521 20.39 -4.00 -23.39
N ASN A 522 19.43 -4.89 -23.09
CA ASN A 522 19.54 -6.32 -23.35
C ASN A 522 18.94 -6.73 -24.71
N ALA A 523 18.09 -5.89 -25.31
CA ALA A 523 17.30 -6.28 -26.47
C ALA A 523 16.96 -5.11 -27.42
N HIS A 524 17.93 -4.23 -27.72
CA HIS A 524 17.73 -3.05 -28.60
C HIS A 524 18.11 -3.26 -30.07
N CYS A 525 18.68 -4.42 -30.45
CA CYS A 525 19.06 -4.71 -31.83
C CYS A 525 18.19 -5.81 -32.43
N CYS A 526 17.73 -5.61 -33.67
CA CYS A 526 17.05 -6.65 -34.43
C CYS A 526 18.03 -7.40 -35.34
N SER A 527 18.13 -8.71 -35.12
CA SER A 527 18.89 -9.62 -35.98
C SER A 527 18.23 -9.80 -37.36
N ASN A 528 19.00 -10.24 -38.36
CA ASN A 528 18.45 -10.62 -39.67
C ASN A 528 17.44 -11.79 -39.58
N GLY A 529 17.49 -12.59 -38.51
CA GLY A 529 16.49 -13.63 -38.23
C GLY A 529 15.19 -13.11 -37.61
N GLY A 530 15.07 -11.81 -37.38
CA GLY A 530 13.88 -11.18 -36.81
C GLY A 530 13.70 -11.42 -35.31
N TYR A 531 14.82 -11.44 -34.56
CA TYR A 531 14.84 -11.54 -33.10
C TYR A 531 15.60 -10.36 -32.47
N CYS A 532 15.09 -9.87 -31.34
CA CYS A 532 15.71 -8.83 -30.54
C CYS A 532 16.79 -9.39 -29.62
N GLY A 533 17.90 -8.66 -29.51
CA GLY A 533 19.01 -8.95 -28.60
C GLY A 533 20.03 -7.82 -28.57
N ASN A 534 21.16 -8.04 -27.92
CA ASN A 534 22.27 -7.06 -27.81
C ASN A 534 23.64 -7.63 -28.19
N SER A 535 23.71 -8.87 -28.67
CA SER A 535 24.98 -9.48 -29.08
C SER A 535 25.44 -8.97 -30.45
N LYS A 536 26.68 -9.28 -30.83
CA LYS A 536 27.22 -8.92 -32.15
C LYS A 536 26.40 -9.50 -33.30
N GLU A 537 25.87 -10.71 -33.13
CA GLU A 537 24.99 -11.36 -34.11
C GLU A 537 23.66 -10.61 -34.30
N HIS A 538 23.24 -9.84 -33.29
CA HIS A 538 22.04 -9.01 -33.34
C HIS A 538 22.32 -7.59 -33.83
N CYS A 539 23.48 -7.01 -33.51
CA CYS A 539 23.76 -5.59 -33.78
C CYS A 539 24.70 -5.33 -34.97
N GLU A 540 25.58 -6.28 -35.30
CA GLU A 540 26.66 -6.10 -36.30
C GLU A 540 26.46 -6.96 -37.56
N CYS A 541 25.33 -7.65 -37.71
CA CYS A 541 25.06 -8.46 -38.90
C CYS A 541 24.62 -7.63 -40.12
N VAL A 542 24.75 -8.22 -41.31
CA VAL A 542 24.21 -7.63 -42.54
C VAL A 542 22.69 -7.59 -42.46
N GLY A 543 22.11 -6.39 -42.50
CA GLY A 543 20.66 -6.16 -42.41
C GLY A 543 20.11 -6.02 -40.99
N CYS A 544 20.97 -6.14 -39.96
CA CYS A 544 20.61 -5.85 -38.58
C CYS A 544 20.31 -4.36 -38.37
N VAL A 545 19.41 -4.04 -37.42
CA VAL A 545 19.08 -2.66 -37.06
C VAL A 545 19.28 -2.46 -35.56
N ASP A 546 20.12 -1.49 -35.19
CA ASP A 546 20.36 -1.07 -33.81
C ASP A 546 19.50 0.16 -33.48
N PHE A 547 18.37 -0.07 -32.79
CA PHE A 547 17.39 0.97 -32.49
C PHE A 547 17.86 1.92 -31.38
N SER A 548 18.87 1.53 -30.58
CA SER A 548 19.43 2.42 -29.56
C SER A 548 20.13 3.65 -30.18
N LYS A 549 20.69 3.47 -31.39
CA LYS A 549 21.34 4.51 -32.20
C LYS A 549 20.39 5.24 -33.13
N THR A 550 19.31 4.59 -33.57
CA THR A 550 18.30 5.18 -34.46
C THR A 550 16.93 5.20 -33.79
N ARG A 551 16.81 6.00 -32.73
CA ARG A 551 15.63 5.99 -31.85
C ARG A 551 14.33 6.41 -32.51
N ASP A 552 14.34 7.13 -33.63
CA ASP A 552 13.11 7.48 -34.35
C ASP A 552 12.82 6.54 -35.53
N PHE A 553 13.65 5.50 -35.71
CA PHE A 553 13.49 4.58 -36.82
C PHE A 553 12.26 3.69 -36.60
N MET A 554 11.37 3.71 -37.59
CA MET A 554 10.26 2.77 -37.73
C MET A 554 10.33 2.16 -39.12
N TYR A 555 10.05 0.85 -39.21
CA TYR A 555 9.85 0.24 -40.50
C TYR A 555 8.66 0.90 -41.17
N LYS A 556 8.85 1.45 -42.38
CA LYS A 556 7.70 1.90 -43.17
C LYS A 556 6.79 0.70 -43.43
N PRO A 557 5.45 0.86 -43.31
CA PRO A 557 4.50 -0.17 -43.72
C PRO A 557 4.89 -0.70 -45.08
N THR A 558 4.86 -2.02 -45.26
CA THR A 558 5.09 -2.59 -46.59
C THR A 558 4.00 -2.04 -47.49
N GLU A 559 4.38 -1.33 -48.54
CA GLU A 559 3.43 -0.80 -49.53
C GLU A 559 3.34 -1.71 -50.76
N TRP A 560 3.86 -2.94 -50.70
CA TRP A 560 3.85 -3.93 -51.78
C TRP A 560 3.79 -5.34 -51.18
N TRP A 561 3.39 -6.34 -51.97
CA TRP A 561 3.37 -7.73 -51.51
C TRP A 561 4.76 -8.36 -51.52
N THR A 562 5.22 -8.85 -50.37
CA THR A 562 6.44 -9.65 -50.28
C THR A 562 6.15 -11.15 -50.31
N TYR A 563 7.14 -11.95 -50.72
CA TYR A 563 7.02 -13.41 -50.75
C TYR A 563 6.74 -14.02 -49.38
N ALA A 564 7.23 -13.37 -48.31
CA ALA A 564 6.95 -13.80 -46.95
C ALA A 564 5.51 -13.52 -46.50
N GLU A 565 4.87 -12.47 -47.02
CA GLU A 565 3.51 -12.07 -46.65
C GLU A 565 2.44 -12.85 -47.42
N ASN A 566 2.58 -12.96 -48.74
CA ASN A 566 1.67 -13.74 -49.58
C ASN A 566 2.37 -14.12 -50.90
N PRO A 567 2.84 -15.38 -51.02
CA PRO A 567 3.52 -15.87 -52.23
C PRO A 567 2.71 -15.73 -53.52
N GLU A 568 1.37 -15.75 -53.44
CA GLU A 568 0.48 -15.69 -54.61
C GLU A 568 0.31 -14.26 -55.14
N ASN A 569 0.43 -13.27 -54.25
CA ASN A 569 0.24 -11.85 -54.59
C ASN A 569 1.55 -11.10 -54.80
N VAL A 570 2.72 -11.75 -54.67
CA VAL A 570 4.02 -11.11 -54.96
C VAL A 570 4.02 -10.52 -56.37
N GLY A 571 4.39 -9.25 -56.45
CA GLY A 571 4.41 -8.52 -57.71
C GLY A 571 3.02 -8.12 -58.22
N ARG A 572 1.95 -8.22 -57.43
CA ARG A 572 0.66 -7.57 -57.71
C ARG A 572 0.65 -6.13 -57.17
N CYS A 573 0.00 -5.23 -57.89
CA CYS A 573 -0.09 -3.80 -57.57
C CYS A 573 -1.37 -3.16 -58.14
N GLY A 574 -1.70 -1.95 -57.70
CA GLY A 574 -2.82 -1.15 -58.22
C GLY A 574 -4.18 -1.51 -57.59
N PRO A 575 -5.23 -0.71 -57.88
CA PRO A 575 -6.51 -0.75 -57.15
C PRO A 575 -7.27 -2.08 -57.24
N GLU A 576 -6.99 -2.88 -58.27
CA GLU A 576 -7.61 -4.18 -58.51
C GLU A 576 -6.89 -5.33 -57.80
N ALA A 577 -5.68 -5.10 -57.28
CA ALA A 577 -4.97 -6.09 -56.49
C ALA A 577 -5.56 -6.23 -55.09
N GLU A 578 -5.41 -7.42 -54.49
CA GLU A 578 -5.81 -7.65 -53.11
C GLU A 578 -5.10 -6.64 -52.19
N ARG A 579 -5.89 -6.04 -51.29
CA ARG A 579 -5.39 -5.02 -50.38
C ARG A 579 -4.38 -5.63 -49.42
N LEU A 580 -3.34 -4.87 -49.13
CA LEU A 580 -2.36 -5.25 -48.11
C LEU A 580 -3.05 -5.44 -46.76
N PRO A 581 -2.46 -6.17 -45.79
CA PRO A 581 -2.99 -6.29 -44.44
C PRO A 581 -3.25 -4.94 -43.75
N SER A 582 -2.54 -3.88 -44.18
CA SER A 582 -2.75 -2.49 -43.75
C SER A 582 -4.01 -1.82 -44.34
N GLY A 583 -4.73 -2.46 -45.25
CA GLY A 583 -5.86 -1.90 -46.01
C GLY A 583 -5.46 -0.99 -47.19
N LYS A 584 -4.16 -0.73 -47.39
CA LYS A 584 -3.65 0.06 -48.51
C LYS A 584 -3.67 -0.73 -49.83
N ILE A 585 -3.74 0.00 -50.94
CA ILE A 585 -3.57 -0.54 -52.28
C ILE A 585 -2.08 -0.84 -52.50
N PRO A 586 -1.70 -2.07 -52.90
CA PRO A 586 -0.29 -2.42 -53.11
C PRO A 586 0.30 -1.65 -54.29
N LYS A 587 1.51 -1.15 -54.09
CA LYS A 587 2.41 -0.50 -55.05
C LYS A 587 3.49 -1.48 -55.48
N CYS A 588 4.40 -1.03 -56.32
CA CYS A 588 5.64 -1.77 -56.61
C CYS A 588 6.80 -1.19 -55.81
N ASP A 589 7.75 -2.05 -55.44
CA ASP A 589 8.94 -1.63 -54.69
C ASP A 589 9.75 -0.64 -55.55
N PRO A 590 9.85 0.66 -55.17
CA PRO A 590 10.55 1.67 -55.95
C PRO A 590 12.07 1.44 -56.00
N SER A 591 12.60 0.65 -55.06
CA SER A 591 14.02 0.29 -54.98
C SER A 591 14.34 -1.06 -55.65
N GLY A 592 13.31 -1.84 -56.00
CA GLY A 592 13.45 -3.16 -56.61
C GLY A 592 13.68 -3.12 -58.12
N GLU A 593 13.93 -4.30 -58.70
CA GLU A 593 14.07 -4.46 -60.16
C GLU A 593 12.74 -4.35 -60.90
N ALA A 594 11.61 -4.53 -60.21
CA ALA A 594 10.25 -4.47 -60.74
C ALA A 594 9.49 -3.28 -60.12
N TYR A 595 9.85 -2.06 -60.51
CA TYR A 595 9.42 -0.81 -59.85
C TYR A 595 8.22 -0.11 -60.50
N CYS A 596 7.70 -0.63 -61.61
CA CYS A 596 6.54 -0.06 -62.30
C CYS A 596 5.31 -0.96 -62.18
N CYS A 597 4.17 -0.36 -61.83
CA CYS A 597 2.89 -1.05 -61.85
C CYS A 597 2.21 -0.90 -63.21
N SER A 598 2.04 -2.03 -63.90
CA SER A 598 1.29 -2.09 -65.15
C SER A 598 -0.21 -1.91 -64.93
N ARG A 599 -0.94 -1.55 -65.98
CA ARG A 599 -2.42 -1.47 -65.97
C ARG A 599 -3.08 -2.81 -65.61
N ALA A 600 -2.42 -3.93 -65.88
CA ALA A 600 -2.92 -5.26 -65.53
C ALA A 600 -2.75 -5.59 -64.03
N GLY A 601 -2.16 -4.69 -63.24
CA GLY A 601 -1.96 -4.85 -61.81
C GLY A 601 -0.74 -5.69 -61.44
N TYR A 602 0.31 -5.66 -62.27
CA TYR A 602 1.57 -6.39 -62.02
C TYR A 602 2.77 -5.47 -62.03
N CYS A 603 3.68 -5.71 -61.10
CA CYS A 603 4.99 -5.10 -60.99
C CYS A 603 5.96 -5.68 -62.01
N GLY A 604 6.70 -4.80 -62.68
CA GLY A 604 7.75 -5.16 -63.63
C GLY A 604 8.61 -3.97 -63.98
N ALA A 605 9.44 -4.15 -65.01
CA ALA A 605 10.28 -3.10 -65.58
C ALA A 605 10.22 -3.13 -67.11
N GLY A 606 10.60 -2.02 -67.72
CA GLY A 606 10.58 -1.84 -69.17
C GLY A 606 9.27 -1.24 -69.71
N PRO A 607 9.19 -1.01 -71.04
CA PRO A 607 8.14 -0.19 -71.64
C PRO A 607 6.71 -0.69 -71.38
N SER A 608 6.51 -2.01 -71.35
CA SER A 608 5.19 -2.63 -71.10
C SER A 608 4.66 -2.43 -69.68
N TYR A 609 5.52 -2.03 -68.73
CA TYR A 609 5.16 -1.78 -67.34
C TYR A 609 5.26 -0.30 -66.96
N CYS A 610 6.21 0.43 -67.53
CA CYS A 610 6.52 1.81 -67.14
C CYS A 610 5.98 2.88 -68.11
N GLU A 611 5.71 2.54 -69.38
CA GLU A 611 5.37 3.52 -70.43
C GLU A 611 3.94 3.34 -70.96
N CYS A 612 3.13 2.51 -70.30
CA CYS A 612 1.74 2.30 -70.64
C CYS A 612 0.81 3.36 -70.03
N LEU A 613 -0.30 3.64 -70.72
CA LEU A 613 -1.31 4.60 -70.26
C LEU A 613 -1.96 4.09 -68.96
N GLY A 614 -1.81 4.86 -67.87
CA GLY A 614 -2.32 4.53 -66.53
C GLY A 614 -1.35 3.71 -65.67
N CYS A 615 -0.13 3.46 -66.14
CA CYS A 615 0.91 2.78 -65.39
C CYS A 615 1.67 3.76 -64.48
N VAL A 616 2.16 3.25 -63.35
CA VAL A 616 2.83 4.08 -62.34
C VAL A 616 4.26 3.61 -62.18
N ASP A 617 5.21 4.49 -62.50
CA ASP A 617 6.64 4.30 -62.21
C ASP A 617 6.92 4.81 -60.79
N PHE A 618 6.96 3.90 -59.81
CA PHE A 618 7.21 4.27 -58.42
C PHE A 618 8.66 4.67 -58.15
N LYS A 619 9.59 4.36 -59.06
CA LYS A 619 10.97 4.83 -58.94
C LYS A 619 11.08 6.33 -59.26
N LYS A 620 10.27 6.82 -60.20
CA LYS A 620 10.15 8.27 -60.49
C LYS A 620 9.14 8.99 -59.61
N HIS A 621 8.09 8.29 -59.17
CA HIS A 621 7.01 8.84 -58.36
C HIS A 621 6.78 8.00 -57.10
N PRO A 622 7.75 7.96 -56.16
CA PRO A 622 7.69 7.09 -54.98
C PRO A 622 6.51 7.42 -54.05
N ASP A 623 6.05 8.67 -54.06
CA ASP A 623 4.97 9.15 -53.20
C ASP A 623 3.57 9.04 -53.86
N HIS A 624 3.45 8.40 -55.03
CA HIS A 624 2.16 8.21 -55.69
C HIS A 624 1.21 7.36 -54.83
N GLU A 625 -0.03 7.82 -54.65
CA GLU A 625 -1.11 7.08 -53.98
C GLU A 625 -2.27 6.85 -54.96
N TYR A 626 -2.91 5.68 -54.84
CA TYR A 626 -4.02 5.23 -55.68
C TYR A 626 -5.39 5.67 -55.16
#